data_AF-A0A3L6JQW9-F1
#
_entry.id   AF-A0A3L6JQW9-F1
#
_cell.length_a   1.000
_cell.length_b   1.000
_cell.length_c   1.000
_cell.angle_alpha   90.00
_cell.angle_beta   90.00
_cell.angle_gamma   90.00
#
_symmetry.space_group_name_H-M   'P 1'
#
loop_
_entity.id
_entity.type
_entity.pdbx_description
1 polymer ?
#
loop_
_entity_poly.entity_id
_entity_poly.type
_entity_poly.pdbx_seq_one_letter_code
_entity_poly.pdbx_strand_id
1 'polypeptide(L)'
;MPRFGRVILVIYLAVTVMMGASVPNFTAAVAETGQSPSPAVETFEIDAFTYRVSIRLPDGTEGLLVRARFIVTYLYEHHQPTVTEHYMSASVGFYYGETVLGRAVLQNITCNSIAFYPKWHDSTGRLRDLYMTTHMFMLNDSVRNGQLVGEMLLMDPESASRYISDFGGTLVINGLTFVLSDGTEVVVTEGTIEIALEKSYNDYAPAPAVLGGSSNLTYSADRSMMIVVSSGSASTPFIVVLDSFIAVAVAGAAGTLLILMVLHLTGHIRLPFGKFKTHILRQTGPRRKEQSAR
;
A
#
# COMPACT_ATOMS: atom_id res chain seq x y z
N MET A 1 14.42 8.09 -43.27
CA MET A 1 14.48 7.38 -41.97
C MET A 1 13.70 8.13 -40.87
N PRO A 2 12.36 7.98 -40.72
CA PRO A 2 11.68 8.44 -39.50
C PRO A 2 10.71 7.41 -38.87
N ARG A 3 10.61 6.18 -39.39
CA ARG A 3 9.59 5.20 -38.96
C ARG A 3 9.97 4.37 -37.72
N PHE A 4 11.26 4.21 -37.44
CA PHE A 4 11.73 3.39 -36.30
C PHE A 4 11.48 4.06 -34.93
N GLY A 5 11.61 5.39 -34.84
CA GLY A 5 11.35 6.11 -33.58
C GLY A 5 9.89 6.05 -33.12
N ARG A 6 8.93 5.99 -34.05
CA ARG A 6 7.50 5.89 -33.73
C ARG A 6 7.10 4.51 -33.20
N VAL A 7 7.73 3.45 -33.66
CA VAL A 7 7.42 2.08 -33.20
C VAL A 7 7.94 1.86 -31.78
N ILE A 8 9.14 2.34 -31.48
CA ILE A 8 9.72 2.29 -30.13
C ILE A 8 8.86 3.09 -29.15
N LEU A 9 8.41 4.29 -29.55
CA LEU A 9 7.52 5.13 -28.73
C LEU A 9 6.18 4.42 -28.42
N VAL A 10 5.58 3.74 -29.39
CA VAL A 10 4.29 3.02 -29.20
C VAL A 10 4.46 1.81 -28.28
N ILE A 11 5.57 1.08 -28.39
CA ILE A 11 5.86 -0.06 -27.51
C ILE A 11 6.11 0.43 -26.08
N TYR A 12 6.89 1.50 -25.92
CA TYR A 12 7.14 2.10 -24.60
C TYR A 12 5.82 2.59 -23.97
N LEU A 13 4.97 3.27 -24.74
CA LEU A 13 3.67 3.75 -24.29
C LEU A 13 2.75 2.58 -23.90
N ALA A 14 2.72 1.49 -24.66
CA ALA A 14 1.90 0.32 -24.36
C ALA A 14 2.35 -0.40 -23.07
N VAL A 15 3.66 -0.53 -22.84
CA VAL A 15 4.19 -1.09 -21.59
C VAL A 15 3.90 -0.17 -20.40
N THR A 16 4.00 1.15 -20.58
CA THR A 16 3.69 2.13 -19.52
C THR A 16 2.19 2.14 -19.17
N VAL A 17 1.30 1.99 -20.17
CA VAL A 17 -0.15 1.91 -19.96
C VAL A 17 -0.57 0.58 -19.35
N MET A 18 0.06 -0.54 -19.71
CA MET A 18 -0.22 -1.85 -19.07
C MET A 18 0.27 -1.91 -17.62
N MET A 19 1.35 -1.22 -17.26
CA MET A 19 1.80 -1.11 -15.87
C MET A 19 1.00 -0.08 -15.05
N GLY A 20 0.32 0.87 -15.70
CA GLY A 20 -0.55 1.86 -15.04
C GLY A 20 -2.01 1.40 -14.83
N ALA A 21 -2.43 0.29 -15.44
CA ALA A 21 -3.83 -0.14 -15.45
C ALA A 21 -4.25 -1.04 -14.27
N SER A 22 -3.34 -1.35 -13.33
CA SER A 22 -3.66 -2.07 -12.10
C SER A 22 -3.94 -1.13 -10.93
N VAL A 23 -4.79 -0.12 -11.13
CA VAL A 23 -5.45 0.57 -10.02
C VAL A 23 -6.78 -0.16 -9.80
N PRO A 24 -6.96 -0.89 -8.68
CA PRO A 24 -8.27 -1.45 -8.39
C PRO A 24 -9.23 -0.28 -8.13
N ASN A 25 -10.19 -0.08 -9.03
CA ASN A 25 -11.37 0.74 -8.76
C ASN A 25 -12.16 0.05 -7.66
N PHE A 26 -11.99 0.52 -6.42
CA PHE A 26 -12.93 0.24 -5.34
C PHE A 26 -14.20 1.07 -5.58
N THR A 27 -15.14 0.55 -6.35
CA THR A 27 -16.53 0.98 -6.26
C THR A 27 -17.21 0.13 -5.19
N ALA A 28 -17.48 0.74 -4.03
CA ALA A 28 -18.31 0.14 -3.00
C ALA A 28 -19.72 -0.09 -3.56
N ALA A 29 -20.10 -1.36 -3.70
CA ALA A 29 -21.50 -1.73 -3.92
C ALA A 29 -22.19 -1.72 -2.56
N VAL A 30 -22.95 -0.66 -2.27
CA VAL A 30 -23.92 -0.67 -1.17
C VAL A 30 -25.11 -1.48 -1.66
N ALA A 31 -25.29 -2.66 -1.07
CA ALA A 31 -26.47 -3.49 -1.29
C ALA A 31 -27.66 -2.86 -0.54
N GLU A 32 -28.64 -2.33 -1.27
CA GLU A 32 -29.95 -2.01 -0.71
C GLU A 32 -30.70 -3.31 -0.40
N THR A 33 -30.68 -3.73 0.86
CA THR A 33 -31.66 -4.70 1.39
C THR A 33 -32.83 -3.95 1.98
N GLY A 34 -34.02 -4.13 1.38
CA GLY A 34 -35.26 -3.49 1.79
C GLY A 34 -35.77 -3.93 3.17
N GLN A 35 -35.45 -3.14 4.19
CA GLN A 35 -36.16 -3.09 5.46
C GLN A 35 -36.77 -1.69 5.65
N SER A 36 -38.00 -1.66 6.16
CA SER A 36 -38.73 -0.43 6.51
C SER A 36 -37.87 0.48 7.39
N PRO A 37 -37.84 1.82 7.17
CA PRO A 37 -36.84 2.68 7.78
C PRO A 37 -37.11 2.79 9.28
N SER A 38 -36.18 2.25 10.08
CA SER A 38 -35.88 2.83 11.39
C SER A 38 -35.60 4.34 11.18
N PRO A 39 -35.85 5.25 12.14
CA PRO A 39 -35.54 6.67 11.96
C PRO A 39 -34.15 6.82 11.35
N ALA A 40 -34.12 7.39 10.14
CA ALA A 40 -32.95 7.33 9.28
C ALA A 40 -31.84 8.15 9.93
N VAL A 41 -30.90 7.45 10.56
CA VAL A 41 -29.62 8.00 10.95
C VAL A 41 -28.84 8.21 9.66
N GLU A 42 -28.70 9.46 9.25
CA GLU A 42 -27.88 9.82 8.09
C GLU A 42 -26.47 10.15 8.58
N THR A 43 -25.46 9.53 7.97
CA THR A 43 -24.05 9.84 8.24
C THR A 43 -23.45 10.59 7.05
N PHE A 44 -22.69 11.63 7.36
CA PHE A 44 -22.09 12.48 6.33
C PHE A 44 -20.61 12.68 6.63
N GLU A 45 -19.78 12.47 5.62
CA GLU A 45 -18.34 12.74 5.69
C GLU A 45 -18.11 14.26 5.71
N ILE A 46 -17.48 14.73 6.79
CA ILE A 46 -17.04 16.13 6.92
C ILE A 46 -15.73 16.31 6.19
N ASP A 47 -14.78 15.45 6.51
CA ASP A 47 -13.43 15.52 6.00
C ASP A 47 -12.74 14.16 6.15
N ALA A 48 -11.74 13.91 5.30
CA ALA A 48 -10.94 12.70 5.33
C ALA A 48 -9.53 12.95 4.83
N PHE A 49 -8.60 12.12 5.30
CA PHE A 49 -7.28 12.03 4.69
C PHE A 49 -6.70 10.64 4.75
N THR A 50 -5.73 10.41 3.89
CA THR A 50 -4.92 9.20 3.89
C THR A 50 -3.46 9.58 4.04
N TYR A 51 -2.70 8.73 4.72
CA TYR A 51 -1.27 8.92 4.89
C TYR A 51 -0.55 7.59 4.87
N ARG A 52 0.67 7.57 4.34
CA ARG A 52 1.48 6.35 4.20
C ARG A 52 2.77 6.48 4.99
N VAL A 53 3.16 5.43 5.70
CA VAL A 53 4.46 5.34 6.36
C VAL A 53 5.19 4.11 5.81
N SER A 54 6.33 4.32 5.18
CA SER A 54 7.20 3.28 4.65
C SER A 54 8.41 3.15 5.55
N ILE A 55 8.50 2.04 6.28
CA ILE A 55 9.66 1.68 7.10
C ILE A 55 10.57 0.80 6.25
N ARG A 56 11.78 1.31 5.99
CA ARG A 56 12.74 0.73 5.06
C ARG A 56 13.98 0.22 5.77
N LEU A 57 14.54 -0.83 5.20
CA LEU A 57 15.86 -1.31 5.50
C LEU A 57 16.92 -0.28 5.04
N PRO A 58 18.16 -0.34 5.58
CA PRO A 58 19.24 0.60 5.26
C PRO A 58 19.60 0.67 3.78
N ASP A 59 19.37 -0.41 3.03
CA ASP A 59 19.58 -0.51 1.59
C ASP A 59 18.47 0.14 0.74
N GLY A 60 17.43 0.67 1.39
CA GLY A 60 16.27 1.30 0.76
C GLY A 60 15.13 0.33 0.43
N THR A 61 15.28 -0.97 0.73
CA THR A 61 14.20 -1.96 0.56
C THR A 61 13.05 -1.65 1.52
N GLU A 62 11.82 -1.57 1.01
CA GLU A 62 10.63 -1.43 1.86
C GLU A 62 10.42 -2.72 2.67
N GLY A 63 10.37 -2.59 4.01
CA GLY A 63 10.05 -3.71 4.90
C GLY A 63 8.59 -3.71 5.26
N LEU A 64 8.10 -2.59 5.80
CA LEU A 64 6.71 -2.41 6.22
C LEU A 64 6.13 -1.12 5.62
N LEU A 65 4.98 -1.24 4.98
CA LEU A 65 4.15 -0.12 4.55
C LEU A 65 2.89 -0.07 5.42
N VAL A 66 2.74 1.01 6.16
CA VAL A 66 1.52 1.34 6.90
C VAL A 66 0.70 2.32 6.07
N ARG A 67 -0.57 2.01 5.84
CA ARG A 67 -1.53 2.88 5.16
C ARG A 67 -2.64 3.25 6.12
N ALA A 68 -2.71 4.52 6.48
CA ALA A 68 -3.77 5.04 7.35
C ALA A 68 -4.79 5.83 6.54
N ARG A 69 -6.06 5.69 6.90
CA ARG A 69 -7.18 6.53 6.46
C ARG A 69 -7.93 7.02 7.70
N PHE A 70 -8.13 8.32 7.78
CA PHE A 70 -8.89 8.96 8.85
C PHE A 70 -10.08 9.68 8.22
N ILE A 71 -11.23 9.56 8.84
CA ILE A 71 -12.48 10.16 8.37
C ILE A 71 -13.18 10.77 9.58
N VAL A 72 -13.63 12.00 9.46
CA VAL A 72 -14.55 12.62 10.41
C VAL A 72 -15.93 12.62 9.78
N THR A 73 -16.91 12.08 10.51
CA THR A 73 -18.30 12.03 10.08
C THR A 73 -19.19 12.70 11.12
N TYR A 74 -20.24 13.39 10.66
CA TYR A 74 -21.35 13.77 11.53
C TYR A 74 -22.52 12.82 11.35
N LEU A 75 -23.24 12.61 12.46
CA LEU A 75 -24.45 11.80 12.51
C LEU A 75 -25.65 12.75 12.65
N TYR A 76 -26.61 12.65 11.73
CA TYR A 76 -27.81 13.47 11.71
C TYR A 76 -29.04 12.60 11.98
N GLU A 77 -29.78 12.94 13.02
CA GLU A 77 -31.06 12.30 13.35
C GLU A 77 -32.23 13.21 12.95
N HIS A 78 -33.02 12.79 11.95
CA HIS A 78 -34.13 13.57 11.36
C HIS A 78 -35.16 14.14 12.36
N HIS A 79 -35.20 13.64 13.60
CA HIS A 79 -36.14 14.11 14.63
C HIS A 79 -35.55 15.14 15.59
N GLN A 80 -34.24 15.43 15.53
CA GLN A 80 -33.59 16.52 16.26
C GLN A 80 -32.81 17.42 15.28
N PRO A 81 -33.22 18.69 15.07
CA PRO A 81 -32.60 19.60 14.09
C PRO A 81 -31.20 20.11 14.51
N THR A 82 -30.56 19.47 15.48
CA THR A 82 -29.22 19.79 15.99
C THR A 82 -28.29 18.64 15.66
N VAL A 83 -27.14 18.93 15.06
CA VAL A 83 -26.03 17.98 14.89
C VAL A 83 -25.81 17.29 16.23
N THR A 84 -26.00 15.98 16.31
CA THR A 84 -25.97 15.29 17.59
C THR A 84 -24.54 14.97 17.99
N GLU A 85 -23.72 14.42 17.08
CA GLU A 85 -22.45 13.81 17.44
C GLU A 85 -21.41 13.83 16.30
N HIS A 86 -20.12 13.99 16.67
CA HIS A 86 -18.98 13.87 15.75
C HIS A 86 -18.21 12.58 16.01
N TYR A 87 -17.91 11.85 14.95
CA TYR A 87 -17.18 10.59 15.01
C TYR A 87 -15.89 10.66 14.20
N MET A 88 -14.82 10.09 14.75
CA MET A 88 -13.59 9.80 14.02
C MET A 88 -13.57 8.31 13.70
N SER A 89 -13.38 7.97 12.43
CA SER A 89 -12.97 6.63 12.03
C SER A 89 -11.50 6.63 11.65
N ALA A 90 -10.75 5.67 12.18
CA ALA A 90 -9.37 5.39 11.80
C ALA A 90 -9.29 3.98 11.24
N SER A 91 -8.76 3.83 10.03
CA SER A 91 -8.48 2.54 9.39
C SER A 91 -7.00 2.47 9.03
N VAL A 92 -6.29 1.48 9.56
CA VAL A 92 -4.84 1.31 9.37
C VAL A 92 -4.54 -0.07 8.82
N GLY A 93 -3.97 -0.11 7.61
CA GLY A 93 -3.53 -1.32 6.94
C GLY A 93 -2.03 -1.49 7.01
N PHE A 94 -1.57 -2.73 7.23
CA PHE A 94 -0.15 -3.10 7.32
C PHE A 94 0.21 -4.05 6.18
N TYR A 95 1.23 -3.70 5.41
CA TYR A 95 1.65 -4.45 4.22
C TYR A 95 3.15 -4.68 4.25
N TYR A 96 3.58 -5.91 4.00
CA TYR A 96 5.01 -6.19 3.86
C TYR A 96 5.49 -5.68 2.51
N GLY A 97 6.73 -5.22 2.47
CA GLY A 97 7.37 -4.88 1.20
C GLY A 97 7.57 -6.13 0.35
N GLU A 98 7.49 -5.91 -0.96
CA GLU A 98 7.64 -6.95 -1.97
C GLU A 98 8.85 -6.66 -2.85
N THR A 99 9.47 -7.72 -3.36
CA THR A 99 10.51 -7.61 -4.38
C THR A 99 9.92 -7.18 -5.73
N VAL A 100 10.80 -6.89 -6.70
CA VAL A 100 10.40 -6.56 -8.09
C VAL A 100 9.56 -7.67 -8.74
N LEU A 101 9.68 -8.92 -8.28
CA LEU A 101 8.89 -10.05 -8.77
C LEU A 101 7.68 -10.40 -7.88
N GLY A 102 7.33 -9.53 -6.92
CA GLY A 102 6.14 -9.69 -6.06
C GLY A 102 6.30 -10.69 -4.92
N ARG A 103 7.54 -11.03 -4.52
CA ARG A 103 7.79 -11.92 -3.38
C ARG A 103 7.90 -11.10 -2.11
N ALA A 104 7.29 -11.55 -1.02
CA ALA A 104 7.41 -10.87 0.27
C ALA A 104 8.86 -10.86 0.76
N VAL A 105 9.36 -9.69 1.14
CA VAL A 105 10.70 -9.50 1.72
C VAL A 105 10.75 -10.04 3.15
N LEU A 106 9.63 -9.90 3.87
CA LEU A 106 9.48 -10.32 5.25
C LEU A 106 8.66 -11.60 5.36
N GLN A 107 9.05 -12.46 6.30
CA GLN A 107 8.22 -13.57 6.77
C GLN A 107 7.30 -13.12 7.89
N ASN A 108 7.82 -12.31 8.82
CA ASN A 108 7.08 -11.83 9.98
C ASN A 108 7.55 -10.45 10.43
N ILE A 109 6.69 -9.76 11.18
CA ILE A 109 7.03 -8.56 11.93
C ILE A 109 6.67 -8.83 13.38
N THR A 110 7.64 -8.64 14.27
CA THR A 110 7.44 -8.71 15.71
C THR A 110 7.52 -7.31 16.30
N CYS A 111 6.61 -7.03 17.23
CA CYS A 111 6.60 -5.77 17.95
C CYS A 111 5.97 -5.92 19.33
N ASN A 112 6.37 -5.08 20.29
CA ASN A 112 5.74 -5.10 21.62
C ASN A 112 4.30 -4.61 21.52
N SER A 113 4.10 -3.47 20.86
CA SER A 113 2.75 -2.96 20.54
C SER A 113 2.76 -1.96 19.40
N ILE A 114 1.63 -1.89 18.69
CA ILE A 114 1.28 -0.81 17.77
C ILE A 114 -0.07 -0.25 18.19
N ALA A 115 -0.14 1.03 18.51
CA ALA A 115 -1.36 1.69 18.92
C ALA A 115 -1.54 3.02 18.22
N PHE A 116 -2.80 3.41 18.01
CA PHE A 116 -3.13 4.75 17.52
C PHE A 116 -3.93 5.51 18.56
N TYR A 117 -3.46 6.70 18.91
CA TYR A 117 -4.09 7.59 19.87
C TYR A 117 -4.66 8.81 19.13
N PRO A 118 -5.98 9.03 19.19
CA PRO A 118 -6.63 10.09 18.44
C PRO A 118 -6.41 11.46 19.09
N LYS A 119 -6.44 12.48 18.25
CA LYS A 119 -6.26 13.88 18.63
C LYS A 119 -7.07 14.79 17.71
N TRP A 120 -7.72 15.81 18.27
CA TRP A 120 -8.50 16.80 17.54
C TRP A 120 -8.68 18.09 18.34
N HIS A 121 -9.03 19.19 17.69
CA HIS A 121 -9.64 20.33 18.37
C HIS A 121 -11.13 20.41 18.10
N ASP A 122 -11.88 20.72 19.15
CA ASP A 122 -13.31 20.99 19.07
C ASP A 122 -13.60 22.38 18.48
N SER A 123 -14.88 22.69 18.28
CA SER A 123 -15.31 23.96 17.70
C SER A 123 -14.92 25.21 18.51
N THR A 124 -14.59 25.04 19.80
CA THR A 124 -14.14 26.13 20.67
C THR A 124 -12.62 26.34 20.59
N GLY A 125 -11.93 25.51 19.80
CA GLY A 125 -10.48 25.51 19.68
C GLY A 125 -9.79 24.81 20.85
N ARG A 126 -10.50 24.00 21.64
CA ARG A 126 -9.89 23.24 22.73
C ARG A 126 -9.33 21.93 22.17
N LEU A 127 -8.05 21.71 22.45
CA LEU A 127 -7.36 20.46 22.12
C LEU A 127 -7.87 19.30 22.99
N ARG A 128 -8.22 18.20 22.34
CA ARG A 128 -8.45 16.89 22.92
C ARG A 128 -7.38 15.95 22.38
N ASP A 129 -6.43 15.61 23.25
CA ASP A 129 -5.34 14.69 22.93
C ASP A 129 -5.43 13.49 23.87
N LEU A 130 -5.67 12.31 23.31
CA LEU A 130 -5.80 11.07 24.06
C LEU A 130 -4.50 10.24 24.07
N TYR A 131 -3.36 10.89 23.76
CA TYR A 131 -2.05 10.26 23.76
C TYR A 131 -1.76 9.51 25.07
N MET A 132 -1.47 8.21 24.97
CA MET A 132 -1.21 7.30 26.09
C MET A 132 -2.35 7.16 27.12
N THR A 133 -3.52 7.77 26.89
CA THR A 133 -4.69 7.61 27.77
C THR A 133 -5.72 6.67 27.15
N THR A 134 -6.04 6.85 25.86
CA THR A 134 -7.06 6.06 25.18
C THR A 134 -6.66 5.84 23.73
N HIS A 135 -6.49 4.57 23.35
CA HIS A 135 -6.18 4.19 21.98
C HIS A 135 -7.46 3.86 21.23
N MET A 136 -7.51 4.17 19.92
CA MET A 136 -8.57 3.67 19.05
C MET A 136 -8.38 2.18 18.79
N PHE A 137 -7.14 1.75 18.57
CA PHE A 137 -6.81 0.33 18.44
C PHE A 137 -5.42 0.06 19.04
N MET A 138 -5.19 -1.20 19.39
CA MET A 138 -3.89 -1.70 19.82
C MET A 138 -3.68 -3.11 19.28
N LEU A 139 -2.51 -3.33 18.66
CA LEU A 139 -2.01 -4.63 18.24
C LEU A 139 -0.80 -4.97 19.09
N ASN A 140 -0.68 -6.24 19.49
CA ASN A 140 0.43 -6.74 20.29
C ASN A 140 1.12 -7.90 19.56
N ASP A 141 2.39 -8.11 19.91
CA ASP A 141 3.26 -9.22 19.51
C ASP A 141 3.66 -9.29 18.03
N SER A 142 2.69 -9.27 17.11
CA SER A 142 2.96 -9.42 15.68
C SER A 142 1.92 -8.75 14.79
N VAL A 143 2.36 -8.38 13.59
CA VAL A 143 1.52 -7.81 12.54
C VAL A 143 1.56 -8.72 11.33
N ARG A 144 0.42 -9.06 10.75
CA ARG A 144 0.34 -9.90 9.55
C ARG A 144 0.33 -9.05 8.27
N ASN A 145 0.87 -9.61 7.19
CA ASN A 145 0.76 -8.98 5.87
C ASN A 145 -0.70 -8.83 5.44
N GLY A 146 -1.10 -7.63 5.05
CA GLY A 146 -2.46 -7.28 4.64
C GLY A 146 -3.43 -7.10 5.80
N GLN A 147 -2.97 -7.10 7.05
CA GLN A 147 -3.82 -6.88 8.21
C GLN A 147 -4.39 -5.46 8.19
N LEU A 148 -5.72 -5.35 8.35
CA LEU A 148 -6.45 -4.09 8.46
C LEU A 148 -7.08 -4.03 9.85
N VAL A 149 -6.83 -2.94 10.56
CA VAL A 149 -7.54 -2.59 11.79
C VAL A 149 -8.32 -1.31 11.55
N GLY A 150 -9.53 -1.24 12.09
CA GLY A 150 -10.37 -0.07 11.92
C GLY A 150 -11.32 0.07 13.08
N GLU A 151 -11.35 1.25 13.67
CA GLU A 151 -12.19 1.57 14.82
C GLU A 151 -12.83 2.95 14.65
N MET A 152 -13.95 3.15 15.34
CA MET A 152 -14.68 4.41 15.34
C MET A 152 -14.81 4.93 16.78
N LEU A 153 -14.52 6.21 16.97
CA LEU A 153 -14.58 6.87 18.27
C LEU A 153 -15.51 8.08 18.20
N LEU A 154 -16.38 8.22 19.21
CA LEU A 154 -17.13 9.45 19.45
C LEU A 154 -16.15 10.54 19.94
N MET A 155 -15.98 11.60 19.15
CA MET A 155 -15.07 12.70 19.44
C MET A 155 -15.72 13.71 20.40
N ASP A 156 -16.93 14.15 20.06
CA ASP A 156 -17.64 15.15 20.84
C ASP A 156 -19.10 14.70 21.02
N PRO A 157 -19.52 14.40 22.27
CA PRO A 157 -20.92 14.10 22.57
C PRO A 157 -21.80 15.36 22.61
N GLU A 158 -21.21 16.56 22.59
CA GLU A 158 -21.97 17.82 22.64
C GLU A 158 -22.27 18.34 21.23
N SER A 159 -23.56 18.56 20.97
CA SER A 159 -24.12 19.16 19.74
C SER A 159 -23.68 20.62 19.50
N ALA A 160 -23.02 21.24 20.47
CA ALA A 160 -22.50 22.60 20.36
C ALA A 160 -21.32 22.70 19.41
N SER A 161 -20.55 21.62 19.23
CA SER A 161 -19.48 21.61 18.25
C SER A 161 -20.01 21.55 16.84
N ARG A 162 -19.84 22.66 16.10
CA ARG A 162 -20.32 22.78 14.71
C ARG A 162 -19.29 22.35 13.67
N TYR A 163 -18.02 22.28 14.05
CA TYR A 163 -16.93 21.91 13.17
C TYR A 163 -15.74 21.39 13.98
N ILE A 164 -14.94 20.53 13.36
CA ILE A 164 -13.66 20.02 13.87
C ILE A 164 -12.56 20.72 13.07
N SER A 165 -11.75 21.56 13.70
CA SER A 165 -10.76 22.38 12.98
C SER A 165 -9.54 21.59 12.50
N ASP A 166 -9.23 20.50 13.19
CA ASP A 166 -8.14 19.60 12.88
C ASP A 166 -8.39 18.25 13.54
N PHE A 167 -7.91 17.19 12.91
CA PHE A 167 -8.07 15.83 13.41
C PHE A 167 -6.93 14.95 12.93
N GLY A 168 -6.72 13.88 13.69
CA GLY A 168 -5.65 12.94 13.42
C GLY A 168 -5.27 12.21 14.69
N GLY A 169 -3.96 12.08 14.93
CA GLY A 169 -3.45 11.45 16.13
C GLY A 169 -2.01 10.98 15.98
N THR A 170 -1.59 10.17 16.94
CA THR A 170 -0.23 9.64 17.01
C THR A 170 -0.25 8.13 16.86
N LEU A 171 0.40 7.61 15.82
CA LEU A 171 0.71 6.20 15.68
C LEU A 171 1.98 5.89 16.47
N VAL A 172 1.89 4.97 17.41
CA VAL A 172 2.99 4.56 18.29
C VAL A 172 3.35 3.12 17.99
N ILE A 173 4.63 2.87 17.71
CA ILE A 173 5.20 1.54 17.48
C ILE A 173 6.30 1.32 18.52
N ASN A 174 6.09 0.37 19.42
CA ASN A 174 7.03 0.04 20.49
C ASN A 174 7.81 -1.22 20.15
N GLY A 175 9.14 -1.08 19.99
CA GLY A 175 10.05 -2.18 19.69
C GLY A 175 9.69 -2.86 18.37
N LEU A 176 10.44 -2.62 17.29
CA LEU A 176 10.12 -3.15 15.97
C LEU A 176 11.25 -4.03 15.45
N THR A 177 10.94 -5.28 15.17
CA THR A 177 11.88 -6.24 14.58
C THR A 177 11.25 -6.89 13.35
N PHE A 178 12.05 -6.95 12.28
CA PHE A 178 11.68 -7.60 11.03
C PHE A 178 12.31 -8.99 10.97
N VAL A 179 11.52 -9.99 10.61
CA VAL A 179 12.03 -11.33 10.29
C VAL A 179 12.01 -11.47 8.77
N LEU A 180 13.19 -11.46 8.17
CA LEU A 180 13.37 -11.55 6.71
C LEU A 180 12.93 -12.93 6.19
N SER A 181 12.75 -13.04 4.87
CA SER A 181 12.36 -14.29 4.20
C SER A 181 13.30 -15.48 4.43
N ASP A 182 14.56 -15.22 4.81
CA ASP A 182 15.58 -16.23 5.13
C ASP A 182 15.64 -16.56 6.63
N GLY A 183 14.75 -15.98 7.44
CA GLY A 183 14.69 -16.15 8.89
C GLY A 183 15.62 -15.21 9.67
N THR A 184 16.39 -14.34 9.01
CA THR A 184 17.25 -13.37 9.67
C THR A 184 16.42 -12.31 10.38
N GLU A 185 16.70 -12.04 11.65
CA GLU A 185 16.07 -10.98 12.41
C GLU A 185 16.83 -9.66 12.29
N VAL A 186 16.12 -8.59 11.96
CA VAL A 186 16.64 -7.22 11.84
C VAL A 186 15.87 -6.34 12.81
N VAL A 187 16.53 -5.91 13.88
CA VAL A 187 15.97 -4.96 14.84
C VAL A 187 15.97 -3.56 14.22
N VAL A 188 14.79 -3.03 13.93
CA VAL A 188 14.62 -1.68 13.37
C VAL A 188 14.84 -0.64 14.47
N THR A 189 14.26 -0.88 15.64
CA THR A 189 14.43 -0.08 16.86
C THR A 189 14.01 -0.89 18.08
N GLU A 190 14.75 -0.76 19.18
CA GLU A 190 14.33 -1.27 20.49
C GLU A 190 13.41 -0.28 21.22
N GLY A 191 13.50 1.01 20.86
CA GLY A 191 12.70 2.08 21.45
C GLY A 191 11.34 2.27 20.78
N THR A 192 10.71 3.39 21.12
CA THR A 192 9.41 3.80 20.58
C THR A 192 9.58 4.69 19.36
N ILE A 193 8.79 4.40 18.32
CA ILE A 193 8.55 5.28 17.17
C ILE A 193 7.18 5.93 17.37
N GLU A 194 7.14 7.26 17.36
CA GLU A 194 5.92 8.05 17.44
C GLU A 194 5.76 8.82 16.12
N ILE A 195 4.61 8.68 15.47
CA ILE A 195 4.34 9.34 14.18
C ILE A 195 3.06 10.15 14.32
N ALA A 196 3.21 11.47 14.34
CA ALA A 196 2.08 12.38 14.37
C ALA A 196 1.49 12.56 12.95
N LEU A 197 0.19 12.27 12.82
CA LEU A 197 -0.58 12.30 11.58
C LEU A 197 -1.76 13.23 11.76
N GLU A 198 -1.74 14.43 11.17
CA GLU A 198 -2.75 15.46 11.42
C GLU A 198 -3.15 16.18 10.13
N LYS A 199 -4.43 16.55 10.03
CA LYS A 199 -4.97 17.41 8.98
C LYS A 199 -5.77 18.54 9.59
N SER A 200 -5.51 19.76 9.12
CA SER A 200 -6.38 20.91 9.39
C SER A 200 -7.54 20.95 8.40
N TYR A 201 -8.73 21.33 8.87
CA TYR A 201 -9.99 21.35 8.12
C TYR A 201 -9.94 22.15 6.82
N ASN A 202 -9.19 23.25 6.80
CA ASN A 202 -9.06 24.11 5.62
C ASN A 202 -7.99 23.62 4.62
N ASP A 203 -7.19 22.63 4.99
CA ASP A 203 -6.14 22.13 4.12
C ASP A 203 -6.69 21.03 3.22
N TYR A 204 -6.29 21.06 1.94
CA TYR A 204 -6.64 20.00 1.00
C TYR A 204 -5.92 18.67 1.30
N ALA A 205 -4.77 18.74 1.98
CA ALA A 205 -3.91 17.59 2.28
C ALA A 205 -3.44 17.68 3.74
N PRO A 206 -3.10 16.54 4.38
CA PRO A 206 -2.57 16.57 5.74
C PRO A 206 -1.21 17.28 5.80
N ALA A 207 -0.83 17.69 7.01
CA ALA A 207 0.51 18.20 7.27
C ALA A 207 1.53 17.06 7.08
N PRO A 208 2.79 17.37 6.68
CA PRO A 208 3.84 16.37 6.69
C PRO A 208 3.99 15.75 8.07
N ALA A 209 4.00 14.42 8.14
CA ALA A 209 4.10 13.71 9.41
C ALA A 209 5.44 14.00 10.10
N VAL A 210 5.40 14.05 11.42
CA VAL A 210 6.58 14.30 12.25
C VAL A 210 6.94 13.02 13.00
N LEU A 211 8.23 12.65 12.95
CA LEU A 211 8.76 11.54 13.73
C LEU A 211 9.15 12.05 15.13
N GLY A 212 8.54 11.49 16.16
CA GLY A 212 9.00 11.55 17.55
C GLY A 212 9.59 10.20 17.97
N GLY A 213 10.54 10.22 18.90
CA GLY A 213 11.13 9.00 19.46
C GLY A 213 12.14 8.27 18.55
N SER A 214 13.15 7.67 19.21
CA SER A 214 14.30 6.93 18.67
C SER A 214 15.40 7.74 17.98
N SER A 215 16.62 7.70 18.55
CA SER A 215 17.83 8.39 18.06
C SER A 215 18.47 7.75 16.83
N ASN A 216 18.00 6.58 16.41
CA ASN A 216 18.66 5.71 15.42
C ASN A 216 17.84 5.57 14.11
N LEU A 217 16.90 6.48 13.88
CA LEU A 217 16.07 6.49 12.68
C LEU A 217 16.28 7.79 11.94
N THR A 218 16.37 7.69 10.62
CA THR A 218 16.32 8.87 9.74
C THR A 218 14.99 8.87 9.00
N TYR A 219 14.44 10.05 8.72
CA TYR A 219 13.18 10.13 8.01
C TYR A 219 13.10 11.32 7.05
N SER A 220 12.23 11.16 6.07
CA SER A 220 11.76 12.22 5.17
C SER A 220 10.25 12.12 5.06
N ALA A 221 9.55 13.24 5.09
CA ALA A 221 8.10 13.28 5.04
C ALA A 221 7.61 14.37 4.08
N ASP A 222 6.52 14.05 3.37
CA ASP A 222 5.73 15.00 2.59
C ASP A 222 4.25 14.93 3.02
N ARG A 223 3.34 15.56 2.26
CA ARG A 223 1.91 15.62 2.60
C ARG A 223 1.14 14.30 2.41
N SER A 224 1.78 13.22 2.01
CA SER A 224 1.14 11.95 1.67
C SER A 224 1.90 10.73 2.18
N MET A 225 3.20 10.87 2.39
CA MET A 225 4.09 9.77 2.69
C MET A 225 5.22 10.22 3.63
N MET A 226 5.49 9.36 4.60
CA MET A 226 6.71 9.37 5.39
C MET A 226 7.54 8.14 5.02
N ILE A 227 8.84 8.33 4.86
CA ILE A 227 9.83 7.26 4.72
C ILE A 227 10.71 7.30 5.96
N VAL A 228 10.74 6.19 6.70
CA VAL A 228 11.60 5.97 7.86
C VAL A 228 12.65 4.94 7.49
N VAL A 229 13.92 5.26 7.65
CA VAL A 229 15.04 4.38 7.33
C VAL A 229 15.78 4.04 8.63
N SER A 230 15.91 2.74 8.91
CA SER A 230 16.72 2.26 10.04
C SER A 230 18.19 2.57 9.82
N SER A 231 18.89 3.06 10.84
CA SER A 231 20.33 3.32 10.78
C SER A 231 21.19 2.05 11.02
N GLY A 232 20.58 0.88 11.18
CA GLY A 232 21.30 -0.37 11.39
C GLY A 232 22.14 -0.80 10.19
N SER A 233 23.08 -1.73 10.38
CA SER A 233 23.80 -2.40 9.30
C SER A 233 23.10 -3.72 8.95
N ALA A 234 21.99 -3.66 8.24
CA ALA A 234 21.36 -4.86 7.70
C ALA A 234 21.87 -5.11 6.27
N SER A 235 22.30 -6.34 5.99
CA SER A 235 22.60 -6.76 4.62
C SER A 235 21.32 -6.83 3.80
N THR A 236 21.39 -6.42 2.53
CA THR A 236 20.28 -6.57 1.58
C THR A 236 19.78 -8.03 1.58
N PRO A 237 18.46 -8.27 1.74
CA PRO A 237 17.91 -9.62 1.75
C PRO A 237 18.25 -10.33 0.44
N PHE A 238 18.76 -11.57 0.52
CA PHE A 238 19.22 -12.31 -0.67
C PHE A 238 18.13 -12.45 -1.75
N ILE A 239 16.86 -12.57 -1.33
CA ILE A 239 15.71 -12.68 -2.23
C ILE A 239 15.56 -11.45 -3.14
N VAL A 240 15.88 -10.25 -2.63
CA VAL A 240 15.82 -8.98 -3.38
C VAL A 240 16.89 -8.97 -4.47
N VAL A 241 18.11 -9.42 -4.14
CA VAL A 241 19.23 -9.52 -5.09
C VAL A 241 18.91 -10.53 -6.19
N LEU A 242 18.42 -11.71 -5.80
CA LEU A 242 18.04 -12.77 -6.73
C LEU A 242 16.92 -12.31 -7.69
N ASP A 243 15.88 -11.66 -7.17
CA ASP A 243 14.79 -11.15 -8.00
C ASP A 243 15.23 -10.06 -8.96
N SER A 244 16.10 -9.16 -8.50
CA SER A 244 16.68 -8.13 -9.36
C SER A 244 17.49 -8.76 -10.50
N PHE A 245 18.28 -9.80 -10.22
CA PHE A 245 19.04 -10.53 -11.24
C PHE A 245 18.11 -11.22 -12.26
N ILE A 246 17.07 -11.92 -11.80
CA ILE A 246 16.10 -12.59 -12.67
C ILE A 246 15.36 -11.55 -13.53
N ALA A 247 14.90 -10.45 -12.93
CA ALA A 247 14.19 -9.38 -13.64
C ALA A 247 15.06 -8.78 -14.75
N VAL A 248 16.34 -8.49 -14.47
CA VAL A 248 17.29 -7.98 -15.48
C VAL A 248 17.55 -9.02 -16.57
N ALA A 249 17.73 -10.29 -16.21
CA ALA A 249 17.95 -11.36 -17.17
C ALA A 249 16.75 -11.54 -18.13
N VAL A 250 15.52 -11.52 -17.58
CA VAL A 250 14.29 -11.61 -18.38
C VAL A 250 14.11 -10.37 -19.26
N ALA A 251 14.35 -9.16 -18.73
CA ALA A 251 14.29 -7.93 -19.50
C ALA A 251 15.33 -7.93 -20.65
N GLY A 252 16.56 -8.40 -20.38
CA GLY A 252 17.61 -8.54 -21.39
C GLY A 252 17.25 -9.57 -22.48
N ALA A 253 16.71 -10.72 -22.09
CA ALA A 253 16.21 -11.73 -23.03
C ALA A 253 15.05 -11.19 -23.89
N ALA A 254 14.10 -10.46 -23.29
CA ALA A 254 13.01 -9.84 -24.02
C ALA A 254 13.52 -8.76 -25.00
N GLY A 255 14.46 -7.93 -24.57
CA GLY A 255 15.07 -6.89 -25.41
C GLY A 255 15.83 -7.46 -26.60
N THR A 256 16.66 -8.49 -26.38
CA THR A 256 17.38 -9.18 -27.46
C THR A 256 16.42 -9.86 -28.45
N LEU A 257 15.36 -10.52 -27.96
CA LEU A 257 14.36 -11.16 -28.79
C LEU A 257 13.58 -10.14 -29.62
N LEU A 258 13.27 -8.97 -29.06
CA LEU A 258 12.65 -7.85 -29.76
C LEU A 258 13.55 -7.30 -30.87
N ILE A 259 14.85 -7.10 -30.61
CA ILE A 259 15.82 -6.67 -31.62
C ILE A 259 15.90 -7.69 -32.76
N LEU A 260 16.01 -8.99 -32.43
CA LEU A 260 16.02 -10.05 -33.42
C LEU A 260 14.73 -10.07 -34.25
N MET A 261 13.57 -9.87 -33.61
CA MET A 261 12.28 -9.80 -34.30
C MET A 261 12.22 -8.61 -35.26
N VAL A 262 12.69 -7.42 -34.85
CA VAL A 262 12.76 -6.23 -35.70
C VAL A 262 13.71 -6.45 -36.88
N LEU A 263 14.91 -6.99 -36.64
CA LEU A 263 15.86 -7.32 -37.71
C LEU A 263 15.30 -8.37 -38.66
N HIS A 264 14.49 -9.30 -38.16
CA HIS A 264 13.83 -10.30 -39.00
C HIS A 264 12.73 -9.71 -39.87
N LEU A 265 11.85 -8.90 -39.29
CA LEU A 265 10.75 -8.22 -40.00
C LEU A 265 11.25 -7.21 -41.03
N THR A 266 12.40 -6.58 -40.77
CA THR A 266 13.07 -5.67 -41.71
C THR A 266 13.92 -6.38 -42.76
N GLY A 267 13.99 -7.72 -42.72
CA GLY A 267 14.67 -8.54 -43.71
C GLY A 267 16.19 -8.61 -43.56
N HIS A 268 16.77 -8.03 -42.50
CA HIS A 268 18.20 -8.08 -42.23
C HIS A 268 18.67 -9.46 -41.75
N ILE A 269 17.81 -10.26 -41.10
CA ILE A 269 18.11 -11.63 -40.69
C ILE A 269 16.94 -12.58 -40.96
N ARG A 270 17.21 -13.88 -41.15
CA ARG A 270 16.16 -14.92 -41.23
C ARG A 270 16.16 -15.75 -39.94
N LEU A 271 15.16 -15.53 -39.09
CA LEU A 271 14.95 -16.37 -37.90
C LEU A 271 14.31 -17.72 -38.30
N PRO A 272 14.69 -18.85 -37.68
CA PRO A 272 14.30 -20.18 -38.11
C PRO A 272 12.87 -20.60 -37.72
N PHE A 273 11.93 -19.65 -37.58
CA PHE A 273 10.55 -19.93 -37.17
C PHE A 273 9.82 -20.91 -38.10
N GLY A 274 10.16 -20.91 -39.40
CA GLY A 274 9.59 -21.84 -40.37
C GLY A 274 9.91 -23.32 -40.12
N LYS A 275 11.06 -23.65 -39.49
CA LYS A 275 11.44 -25.02 -39.15
C LYS A 275 10.75 -25.55 -37.89
N PHE A 276 10.41 -24.67 -36.96
CA PHE A 276 9.64 -25.02 -35.76
C PHE A 276 8.17 -25.35 -36.09
N LYS A 277 7.56 -24.61 -37.01
CA LYS A 277 6.18 -24.85 -37.45
C LYS A 277 6.00 -26.23 -38.10
N THR A 278 6.95 -26.68 -38.91
CA THR A 278 6.93 -28.03 -39.52
C THR A 278 7.17 -29.15 -38.53
N HIS A 279 7.95 -28.92 -37.46
CA HIS A 279 8.14 -29.93 -36.41
C HIS A 279 6.91 -30.11 -35.51
N ILE A 280 6.24 -29.02 -35.13
CA ILE A 280 5.02 -29.08 -34.30
C ILE A 280 3.87 -29.73 -35.10
N LEU A 281 3.68 -29.34 -36.37
CA LEU A 281 2.66 -29.95 -37.24
C LEU A 281 2.92 -31.45 -37.52
N ARG A 282 4.18 -31.91 -37.50
CA ARG A 282 4.52 -33.33 -37.61
C ARG A 282 4.17 -34.14 -36.36
N GLN A 283 4.18 -33.54 -35.18
CA GLN A 283 3.82 -34.22 -33.93
C GLN A 283 2.30 -34.31 -33.69
N THR A 284 1.51 -33.40 -34.27
CA THR A 284 0.04 -33.42 -34.17
C THR A 284 -0.67 -34.12 -35.33
N GLY A 285 0.06 -34.72 -36.28
CA GLY A 285 -0.53 -35.53 -37.36
C GLY A 285 -1.03 -36.89 -36.85
N PRO A 286 -2.13 -37.44 -37.41
CA PRO A 286 -2.76 -38.65 -36.88
C PRO A 286 -1.81 -39.85 -36.96
N ARG A 287 -1.64 -40.57 -35.83
CA ARG A 287 -1.02 -41.90 -35.83
C ARG A 287 -1.82 -42.79 -36.79
N ARG A 288 -1.23 -43.11 -37.94
CA ARG A 288 -1.76 -44.14 -38.85
C ARG A 288 -1.89 -45.43 -38.05
N LYS A 289 -3.13 -45.92 -37.90
CA LYS A 289 -3.38 -47.32 -37.57
C LYS A 289 -2.79 -48.15 -38.71
N GLU A 290 -1.70 -48.87 -38.45
CA GLU A 290 -1.30 -49.98 -39.29
C GLU A 290 -2.35 -51.09 -39.13
N GLN A 291 -3.24 -51.17 -40.11
CA GLN A 291 -3.88 -52.42 -40.47
C GLN A 291 -2.82 -53.28 -41.17
N SER A 292 -2.44 -54.37 -40.53
CA SER A 292 -1.83 -55.53 -41.18
C SER A 292 -2.75 -56.71 -40.90
N ALA A 293 -3.66 -56.95 -41.85
CA ALA A 293 -4.30 -58.24 -42.03
C ALA A 293 -3.36 -59.11 -42.87
N ARG A 294 -2.88 -60.20 -42.27
CA ARG A 294 -2.78 -61.55 -42.85
C ARG A 294 -2.36 -62.52 -41.77
#